data_AF-C6CQX9-F1
#
_entry.id   AF-C6CQX9-F1
#
_cell.length_a   1.000
_cell.length_b   1.000
_cell.length_c   1.000
_cell.angle_alpha   90.00
_cell.angle_beta   90.00
_cell.angle_gamma   90.00
#
_symmetry.space_group_name_H-M   'P 1'
#
loop_
_entity.id
_entity.type
_entity.pdbx_description
1 polymer ?
#
loop_
_entity_poly.entity_id
_entity_poly.type
_entity_poly.pdbx_seq_one_letter_code
_entity_poly.pdbx_strand_id
1 'polypeptide(L)'
;MDELLDKALVRLNNAVSKGRSTAYCHRLWSRFVRTRDLQRCVVCHCSDRISAHHILRKSFLSAARFESGNGITLCLSCHKKIHSTFNGRPDLQQPMDAECGENIEQTVELLGHLAADAFERGVLSDKYYFLSDKYIEICKKFQGIEEEVQFPGTRLEQVYWIWRQTPRGMLKALLSANGFELPSEFAQLGPIVWM
;
A
#
# COMPACT_ATOMS: atom_id res chain seq x y z
N MET A 1 18.13 -16.57 1.51
CA MET A 1 17.35 -15.35 1.82
C MET A 1 15.89 -15.72 2.03
N ASP A 2 15.32 -16.47 1.09
CA ASP A 2 13.93 -16.94 1.08
C ASP A 2 13.56 -17.74 2.33
N GLU A 3 14.45 -18.61 2.83
CA GLU A 3 14.18 -19.40 4.05
C GLU A 3 13.99 -18.52 5.31
N LEU A 4 14.77 -17.44 5.45
CA LEU A 4 14.63 -16.49 6.57
C LEU A 4 13.33 -15.69 6.44
N LEU A 5 13.00 -15.27 5.22
CA LEU A 5 11.78 -14.53 4.93
C LEU A 5 10.53 -15.39 5.17
N ASP A 6 10.57 -16.66 4.76
CA ASP A 6 9.51 -17.65 4.98
C ASP A 6 9.30 -17.91 6.46
N LYS A 7 10.38 -18.14 7.22
CA LYS A 7 10.31 -18.29 8.68
C LYS A 7 9.71 -17.06 9.36
N ALA A 8 10.08 -15.85 8.91
CA ALA A 8 9.53 -14.60 9.44
C ALA A 8 8.03 -14.46 9.14
N LEU A 9 7.62 -14.78 7.90
CA LEU A 9 6.23 -14.72 7.45
C LEU A 9 5.36 -15.74 8.20
N VAL A 10 5.79 -16.99 8.27
CA VAL A 10 5.09 -18.05 9.02
C VAL A 10 4.91 -17.66 10.48
N ARG A 11 5.95 -17.08 11.10
CA ARG A 11 5.88 -16.62 12.49
C ARG A 11 4.88 -15.48 12.68
N LEU A 12 4.83 -14.53 11.74
CA LEU A 12 3.84 -13.46 11.74
C LEU A 12 2.42 -14.02 11.60
N ASN A 13 2.17 -14.84 10.58
CA ASN A 13 0.85 -15.40 10.30
C ASN A 13 0.33 -16.24 11.47
N ASN A 14 1.19 -17.07 12.07
CA ASN A 14 0.86 -17.85 13.26
C ASN A 14 0.53 -17.00 14.48
N ALA A 15 1.16 -15.84 14.64
CA ALA A 15 0.86 -14.93 15.74
C ALA A 15 -0.48 -14.23 15.55
N VAL A 16 -0.76 -13.80 14.32
CA VAL A 16 -2.03 -13.16 13.95
C VAL A 16 -3.18 -14.15 14.09
N SER A 17 -3.06 -15.35 13.54
CA SER A 17 -4.12 -16.38 13.58
C SER A 17 -4.44 -16.85 15.01
N LYS A 18 -3.44 -16.90 15.89
CA LYS A 18 -3.62 -17.23 17.32
C LYS A 18 -4.12 -16.07 18.17
N GLY A 19 -4.47 -14.92 17.57
CA GLY A 19 -4.98 -13.76 18.29
C GLY A 19 -3.99 -13.21 19.33
N ARG A 20 -2.67 -13.25 19.05
CA ARG A 20 -1.68 -12.69 19.96
C ARG A 20 -1.84 -11.17 20.07
N SER A 21 -1.29 -10.58 21.13
CA SER A 21 -1.45 -9.16 21.41
C SER A 21 -1.01 -8.28 20.23
N THR A 22 -1.72 -7.17 20.01
CA THR A 22 -1.44 -6.20 18.93
C THR A 22 0.03 -5.76 18.94
N ALA A 23 0.61 -5.49 20.11
CA ALA A 23 2.02 -5.11 20.22
C ALA A 23 2.99 -6.21 19.75
N TYR A 24 2.68 -7.47 20.05
CA TYR A 24 3.48 -8.62 19.62
C TYR A 24 3.41 -8.81 18.11
N CYS A 25 2.20 -8.80 17.54
CA CYS A 25 1.98 -8.90 16.10
C CYS A 25 2.63 -7.72 15.35
N HIS A 26 2.53 -6.50 15.87
CA HIS A 26 3.17 -5.32 15.28
C HIS A 26 4.69 -5.45 15.22
N ARG A 27 5.31 -5.96 16.29
CA ARG A 27 6.76 -6.21 16.32
C ARG A 27 7.18 -7.26 15.28
N LEU A 28 6.39 -8.33 15.12
CA LEU A 28 6.67 -9.36 14.12
C LEU A 28 6.47 -8.83 12.70
N TRP A 29 5.39 -8.08 12.46
CA TRP A 29 5.10 -7.45 11.18
C TRP A 29 6.21 -6.48 10.78
N SER A 30 6.60 -5.57 11.69
CA SER A 30 7.69 -4.62 11.44
C SER A 30 9.01 -5.32 11.16
N ARG A 31 9.30 -6.43 11.86
CA ARG A 31 10.48 -7.26 11.59
C ARG A 31 10.41 -7.92 10.21
N PHE A 32 9.26 -8.51 9.86
CA PHE A 32 9.05 -9.14 8.56
C PHE A 32 9.26 -8.14 7.43
N VAL A 33 8.62 -6.97 7.48
CA VAL A 33 8.76 -5.90 6.47
C VAL A 33 10.23 -5.50 6.29
N ARG A 34 10.94 -5.21 7.39
CA ARG A 34 12.39 -4.89 7.31
C ARG A 34 13.25 -6.04 6.78
N THR A 35 12.91 -7.28 7.09
CA THR A 35 13.64 -8.45 6.56
C THR A 35 13.39 -8.64 5.08
N ARG A 36 12.13 -8.49 4.63
CA ARG A 36 11.74 -8.54 3.21
C ARG A 36 12.47 -7.49 2.38
N ASP A 37 12.63 -6.30 2.94
CA ASP A 37 13.25 -5.13 2.29
C ASP A 37 14.77 -5.06 2.57
N LEU A 38 15.40 -6.20 2.88
CA LEU A 38 16.86 -6.34 3.05
C LEU A 38 17.51 -5.43 4.09
N GLN A 39 16.78 -5.06 5.14
CA GLN A 39 17.23 -4.11 6.17
C GLN A 39 17.72 -2.78 5.56
N ARG A 40 17.02 -2.27 4.55
CA ARG A 40 17.28 -0.95 3.97
C ARG A 40 15.99 -0.22 3.64
N CYS A 41 16.08 1.09 3.57
CA CYS A 41 15.06 1.93 2.98
C CYS A 41 14.79 1.44 1.54
N VAL A 42 13.53 1.26 1.19
CA VAL A 42 13.15 0.90 -0.18
C VAL A 42 13.34 2.09 -1.13
N VAL A 43 13.15 3.31 -0.63
CA VAL A 43 13.22 4.54 -1.45
C VAL A 43 14.64 4.99 -1.76
N CYS A 44 15.57 4.90 -0.78
CA CYS A 44 16.92 5.46 -0.93
C CYS A 44 18.05 4.48 -0.58
N HIS A 45 17.70 3.22 -0.29
CA HIS A 45 18.64 2.14 0.06
C HIS A 45 19.51 2.36 1.31
N CYS A 46 19.30 3.45 2.06
CA CYS A 46 19.96 3.68 3.35
C CYS A 46 19.56 2.62 4.39
N SER A 47 20.54 2.10 5.12
CA SER A 47 20.34 1.12 6.21
C SER A 47 20.37 1.75 7.62
N ASP A 48 20.62 3.06 7.74
CA ASP A 48 20.60 3.77 9.02
C ASP A 48 19.17 4.05 9.50
N ARG A 49 18.92 3.81 10.80
CA ARG A 49 17.67 4.12 11.50
C ARG A 49 16.40 3.80 10.70
N ILE A 50 16.30 2.55 10.27
CA ILE A 50 15.18 2.05 9.48
C ILE A 50 13.98 1.59 10.32
N SER A 51 12.79 1.82 9.79
CA SER A 51 11.52 1.41 10.39
C SER A 51 10.53 0.95 9.32
N ALA A 52 9.64 0.03 9.68
CA ALA A 52 8.49 -0.27 8.84
C ALA A 52 7.47 0.86 8.96
N HIS A 53 6.90 1.25 7.82
CA HIS A 53 5.86 2.24 7.67
C HIS A 53 4.64 1.58 7.00
N HIS A 54 3.44 1.92 7.45
CA HIS A 54 2.19 1.45 6.84
C HIS A 54 1.91 2.25 5.57
N ILE A 55 1.62 1.60 4.45
CA ILE A 55 1.28 2.32 3.21
C ILE A 55 -0.11 2.94 3.34
N LEU A 56 -1.12 2.15 3.70
CA LEU A 56 -2.43 2.64 4.14
C LEU A 56 -2.52 2.58 5.66
N ARG A 57 -2.88 3.69 6.30
CA ARG A 57 -2.88 3.76 7.76
C ARG A 57 -3.91 2.81 8.34
N LYS A 58 -3.51 2.17 9.44
CA LYS A 58 -4.35 1.30 10.28
C LYS A 58 -5.63 1.97 10.85
N SER A 59 -5.76 3.29 10.76
CA SER A 59 -6.97 4.04 11.14
C SER A 59 -8.09 3.88 10.12
N PHE A 60 -7.75 3.77 8.83
CA PHE A 60 -8.72 3.54 7.76
C PHE A 60 -9.04 2.06 7.59
N LEU A 61 -8.02 1.20 7.71
CA LEU A 61 -8.20 -0.25 7.60
C LEU A 61 -7.47 -1.00 8.71
N SER A 62 -8.14 -1.10 9.86
CA SER A 62 -7.59 -1.75 11.04
C SER A 62 -7.29 -3.24 10.81
N ALA A 63 -8.11 -3.93 10.02
CA ALA A 63 -7.95 -5.35 9.69
C ALA A 63 -6.65 -5.65 8.93
N ALA A 64 -6.18 -4.72 8.09
CA ALA A 64 -4.99 -4.90 7.25
C ALA A 64 -3.67 -4.46 7.89
N ARG A 65 -3.66 -4.06 9.16
CA ARG A 65 -2.47 -3.51 9.82
C ARG A 65 -1.27 -4.46 9.91
N PHE A 66 -1.50 -5.76 9.71
CA PHE A 66 -0.47 -6.80 9.73
C PHE A 66 -0.32 -7.51 8.39
N GLU A 67 -1.01 -7.05 7.34
CA GLU A 67 -0.83 -7.57 5.99
C GLU A 67 0.56 -7.21 5.48
N SER A 68 1.23 -8.17 4.85
CA SER A 68 2.63 -8.04 4.45
C SER A 68 2.82 -6.99 3.35
N GLY A 69 1.86 -6.85 2.45
CA GLY A 69 1.84 -5.83 1.41
C GLY A 69 1.55 -4.41 1.93
N ASN A 70 0.93 -4.25 3.10
CA ASN A 70 0.61 -2.94 3.67
C ASN A 70 1.79 -2.33 4.47
N GLY A 71 3.02 -2.65 4.09
CA GLY A 71 4.21 -2.23 4.79
C GLY A 71 5.38 -1.98 3.86
N ILE A 72 6.16 -0.95 4.14
CA ILE A 72 7.40 -0.59 3.44
C ILE A 72 8.47 -0.18 4.44
N THR A 73 9.73 -0.55 4.21
CA THR A 73 10.85 -0.13 5.04
C THR A 73 11.38 1.23 4.61
N LEU A 74 11.51 2.17 5.55
CA LEU A 74 12.00 3.51 5.32
C LEU A 74 13.07 3.88 6.36
N CYS A 75 14.09 4.62 5.95
CA CYS A 75 15.02 5.27 6.88
C CYS A 75 14.34 6.49 7.55
N LEU A 76 14.94 6.99 8.64
CA LEU A 76 14.40 8.13 9.38
C LEU A 76 14.10 9.36 8.50
N SER A 77 14.95 9.67 7.52
CA SER A 77 14.75 10.85 6.67
C SER A 77 13.56 10.67 5.72
N CYS A 78 13.46 9.55 5.01
CA CYS A 78 12.31 9.25 4.15
C CYS A 78 11.02 9.13 4.97
N HIS A 79 11.07 8.50 6.14
CA HIS A 79 9.90 8.35 7.01
C HIS A 79 9.38 9.69 7.53
N LYS A 80 10.28 10.61 7.91
CA LYS A 80 9.90 11.96 8.33
C LYS A 80 9.29 12.78 7.20
N LYS A 81 9.76 12.63 5.96
CA LYS A 81 9.20 13.34 4.80
C LYS A 81 7.73 12.98 4.57
N ILE A 82 7.36 11.72 4.71
CA ILE A 82 5.95 11.29 4.58
C ILE A 82 5.09 11.95 5.67
N HIS A 83 5.61 12.00 6.90
CA HIS A 83 4.91 12.59 8.03
C HIS A 83 5.09 14.10 8.19
N SER A 84 5.77 14.80 7.26
CA SER A 84 6.02 16.24 7.42
C SER A 84 4.75 17.07 7.28
N THR A 85 3.80 16.59 6.49
CA THR A 85 2.53 17.27 6.25
C THR A 85 1.50 16.92 7.32
N PHE A 86 1.37 15.64 7.66
CA PHE A 86 0.41 15.18 8.66
C PHE A 86 0.85 13.90 9.39
N ASN A 87 0.86 13.96 10.71
CA ASN A 87 1.17 12.83 11.60
C ASN A 87 0.09 12.58 12.67
N GLY A 88 -1.07 13.21 12.51
CA GLY A 88 -2.20 13.10 13.43
C GLY A 88 -3.08 11.87 13.17
N ARG A 89 -4.14 11.76 13.97
CA ARG A 89 -5.27 10.89 13.67
C ARG A 89 -6.21 11.65 12.74
N PRO A 90 -6.55 11.12 11.55
CA PRO A 90 -7.43 11.81 10.62
C PRO A 90 -8.84 11.91 11.18
N ASP A 91 -9.51 13.04 10.91
CA ASP A 91 -10.96 13.16 11.07
C ASP A 91 -11.69 12.41 9.95
N LEU A 92 -12.36 11.31 10.31
CA LEU A 92 -13.06 10.45 9.37
C LEU A 92 -14.35 11.07 8.80
N GLN A 93 -14.75 12.25 9.28
CA GLN A 93 -15.87 13.01 8.71
C GLN A 93 -15.45 13.92 7.54
N GLN A 94 -14.15 14.16 7.39
CA GLN A 94 -13.63 14.98 6.30
C GLN A 94 -13.23 14.11 5.09
N PRO A 95 -13.11 14.71 3.89
CA PRO A 95 -12.47 14.05 2.77
C PRO A 95 -11.09 13.49 3.14
N MET A 96 -10.71 12.38 2.50
CA MET A 96 -9.50 11.60 2.83
C MET A 96 -8.20 12.43 2.84
N ASP A 97 -8.16 13.47 2.01
CA ASP A 97 -7.05 14.40 1.82
C ASP A 97 -7.20 15.73 2.57
N ALA A 98 -8.34 16.01 3.21
CA ALA A 98 -8.66 17.31 3.80
C ALA A 98 -7.65 17.77 4.87
N GLU A 99 -7.09 16.83 5.63
CA GLU A 99 -6.04 17.08 6.62
C GLU A 99 -4.66 16.59 6.14
N CYS A 100 -4.52 16.26 4.85
CA CYS A 100 -3.42 15.44 4.33
C CYS A 100 -3.30 14.09 5.08
N GLY A 101 -4.43 13.58 5.59
CA GLY A 101 -4.53 12.37 6.40
C GLY A 101 -3.97 11.15 5.67
N GLU A 102 -4.43 10.93 4.45
CA GLU A 102 -3.81 10.04 3.46
C GLU A 102 -3.59 10.83 2.19
N ASN A 103 -2.33 10.97 1.78
CA ASN A 103 -1.98 11.63 0.54
C ASN A 103 -1.88 10.57 -0.56
N ILE A 104 -2.70 10.71 -1.61
CA ILE A 104 -2.78 9.73 -2.71
C ILE A 104 -1.46 9.66 -3.44
N GLU A 105 -0.82 10.81 -3.69
CA GLU A 105 0.46 10.87 -4.40
C GLU A 105 1.55 10.10 -3.64
N GLN A 106 1.66 10.31 -2.33
CA GLN A 106 2.58 9.56 -1.45
C GLN A 106 2.25 8.07 -1.44
N THR A 107 0.96 7.71 -1.43
CA THR A 107 0.54 6.30 -1.50
C THR A 107 1.02 5.65 -2.78
N VAL A 108 0.81 6.32 -3.93
CA VAL A 108 1.27 5.87 -5.25
C VAL A 108 2.81 5.79 -5.29
N GLU A 109 3.53 6.75 -4.73
CA GLU A 109 4.99 6.75 -4.65
C GLU A 109 5.53 5.56 -3.85
N LEU A 110 4.97 5.30 -2.66
CA LEU A 110 5.40 4.18 -1.82
C LEU A 110 5.10 2.83 -2.48
N LEU A 111 3.92 2.68 -3.09
CA LEU A 111 3.55 1.47 -3.82
C LEU A 111 4.46 1.26 -5.04
N GLY A 112 4.74 2.35 -5.77
CA GLY A 112 5.63 2.35 -6.93
C GLY A 112 7.04 1.88 -6.56
N HIS A 113 7.66 2.51 -5.56
CA HIS A 113 8.98 2.10 -5.07
C HIS A 113 8.98 0.67 -4.52
N LEU A 114 7.92 0.26 -3.82
CA LEU A 114 7.86 -1.09 -3.26
C LEU A 114 7.78 -2.16 -4.34
N ALA A 115 6.93 -1.95 -5.35
CA ALA A 115 6.75 -2.88 -6.45
C ALA A 115 7.98 -2.90 -7.37
N ALA A 116 8.59 -1.74 -7.63
CA ALA A 116 9.86 -1.61 -8.36
C ALA A 116 10.97 -2.46 -7.72
N ASP A 117 11.23 -2.20 -6.43
CA ASP A 117 12.26 -2.89 -5.66
C ASP A 117 12.00 -4.40 -5.54
N ALA A 118 10.73 -4.81 -5.43
CA ALA A 118 10.34 -6.20 -5.39
C ALA A 118 10.54 -6.90 -6.74
N PHE A 119 10.21 -6.21 -7.84
CA PHE A 119 10.34 -6.71 -9.20
C PHE A 119 11.82 -6.90 -9.57
N GLU A 120 12.67 -5.89 -9.33
CA GLU A 120 14.10 -5.95 -9.60
C GLU A 120 14.81 -7.09 -8.83
N ARG A 121 14.34 -7.37 -7.61
CA ARG A 121 14.85 -8.48 -6.79
C ARG A 121 14.24 -9.84 -7.13
N GLY A 122 13.27 -9.91 -8.03
CA GLY A 122 12.59 -11.15 -8.41
C GLY A 122 11.72 -11.76 -7.30
N VAL A 123 11.21 -10.95 -6.36
CA VAL A 123 10.40 -11.40 -5.22
C VAL A 123 8.96 -10.88 -5.21
N LEU A 124 8.59 -10.06 -6.21
CA LEU A 124 7.24 -9.53 -6.37
C LEU A 124 6.23 -10.69 -6.50
N SER A 125 5.45 -10.91 -5.44
CA SER A 125 4.51 -12.02 -5.33
C SER A 125 3.53 -11.81 -4.19
N ASP A 126 2.34 -12.41 -4.31
CA ASP A 126 1.32 -12.36 -3.25
C ASP A 126 1.73 -13.11 -1.98
N LYS A 127 2.77 -13.95 -2.04
CA LYS A 127 3.35 -14.60 -0.85
C LYS A 127 3.96 -13.56 0.10
N TYR A 128 4.75 -12.62 -0.43
CA TYR A 128 5.51 -11.66 0.39
C TYR A 128 4.89 -10.27 0.44
N TYR A 129 3.93 -9.99 -0.43
CA TYR A 129 3.23 -8.71 -0.56
C TYR A 129 1.72 -8.89 -0.50
N PHE A 130 1.26 -9.83 0.33
CA PHE A 130 -0.16 -10.13 0.51
C PHE A 130 -0.95 -8.90 0.96
N LEU A 131 -2.07 -8.66 0.30
CA LEU A 131 -3.12 -7.71 0.67
C LEU A 131 -4.44 -8.49 0.65
N SER A 132 -5.43 -8.22 1.50
CA SER A 132 -6.72 -8.94 1.44
C SER A 132 -7.67 -8.38 0.39
N ASP A 133 -8.74 -9.10 0.04
CA ASP A 133 -9.79 -8.57 -0.87
C ASP A 133 -10.41 -7.32 -0.28
N LYS A 134 -10.59 -7.33 1.05
CA LYS A 134 -11.07 -6.16 1.78
C LYS A 134 -10.19 -4.93 1.62
N TYR A 135 -8.87 -5.12 1.51
CA TYR A 135 -7.94 -4.03 1.22
C TYR A 135 -8.21 -3.40 -0.14
N ILE A 136 -8.34 -4.24 -1.17
CA ILE A 136 -8.57 -3.82 -2.55
C ILE A 136 -9.93 -3.13 -2.68
N GLU A 137 -10.99 -3.72 -2.12
CA GLU A 137 -12.34 -3.13 -2.07
C GLU A 137 -12.32 -1.72 -1.49
N ILE A 138 -11.61 -1.53 -0.38
CA ILE A 138 -11.52 -0.23 0.28
C ILE A 138 -10.77 0.79 -0.58
N CYS A 139 -9.68 0.39 -1.23
CA CYS A 139 -8.96 1.27 -2.15
C CYS A 139 -9.85 1.68 -3.33
N LYS A 140 -10.59 0.73 -3.93
CA LYS A 140 -11.57 1.02 -4.99
C LYS A 140 -12.64 2.00 -4.51
N LYS A 141 -13.20 1.75 -3.32
CA LYS A 141 -14.22 2.62 -2.71
C LYS A 141 -13.72 4.05 -2.51
N PHE A 142 -12.48 4.24 -2.06
CA PHE A 142 -11.89 5.58 -1.92
C PHE A 142 -11.76 6.30 -3.25
N GLN A 143 -11.45 5.57 -4.32
CA GLN A 143 -11.36 6.11 -5.68
C GLN A 143 -12.72 6.21 -6.39
N GLY A 144 -13.80 5.75 -5.75
CA GLY A 144 -15.14 5.67 -6.35
C GLY A 144 -15.25 4.66 -7.49
N ILE A 145 -14.34 3.68 -7.55
CA ILE A 145 -14.28 2.65 -8.58
C ILE A 145 -15.26 1.52 -8.23
N GLU A 146 -15.96 1.04 -9.26
CA GLU A 146 -16.89 -0.08 -9.20
C GLU A 146 -16.17 -1.38 -8.79
N GLU A 147 -16.84 -2.24 -8.03
CA GLU A 147 -16.22 -3.42 -7.41
C GLU A 147 -15.78 -4.44 -8.46
N GLU A 148 -16.52 -4.52 -9.56
CA GLU A 148 -16.34 -5.46 -10.66
C GLU A 148 -15.09 -5.18 -11.49
N VAL A 149 -14.61 -3.93 -11.51
CA VAL A 149 -13.45 -3.51 -12.33
C VAL A 149 -12.20 -4.27 -11.92
N GLN A 150 -11.62 -5.03 -12.83
CA GLN A 150 -10.42 -5.83 -12.56
C GLN A 150 -9.14 -5.05 -12.87
N PHE A 151 -8.10 -5.31 -12.08
CA PHE A 151 -6.76 -4.78 -12.30
C PHE A 151 -5.76 -5.94 -12.49
N PRO A 152 -4.76 -5.79 -13.36
CA PRO A 152 -3.81 -6.86 -13.64
C PRO A 152 -2.73 -7.00 -12.55
N GLY A 153 -2.03 -8.13 -12.57
CA GLY A 153 -0.84 -8.38 -11.76
C GLY A 153 -1.14 -8.92 -10.35
N THR A 154 -0.09 -8.95 -9.55
CA THR A 154 -0.15 -9.23 -8.11
C THR A 154 -1.02 -8.23 -7.38
N ARG A 155 -1.41 -8.54 -6.15
CA ARG A 155 -2.29 -7.69 -5.36
C ARG A 155 -1.66 -6.33 -5.04
N LEU A 156 -0.34 -6.29 -4.90
CA LEU A 156 0.40 -5.03 -4.76
C LEU A 156 0.28 -4.16 -6.03
N GLU A 157 0.42 -4.78 -7.21
CA GLU A 157 0.26 -4.09 -8.49
C GLU A 157 -1.18 -3.60 -8.69
N GLN A 158 -2.17 -4.41 -8.33
CA GLN A 158 -3.58 -4.01 -8.40
C GLN A 158 -3.86 -2.77 -7.56
N VAL A 159 -3.35 -2.73 -6.32
CA VAL A 159 -3.49 -1.56 -5.44
C VAL A 159 -2.74 -0.35 -6.00
N TYR A 160 -1.54 -0.54 -6.56
CA TYR A 160 -0.82 0.53 -7.27
C TYR A 160 -1.68 1.11 -8.40
N TRP A 161 -2.30 0.26 -9.23
CA TRP A 161 -3.16 0.71 -10.32
C TRP A 161 -4.39 1.46 -9.85
N ILE A 162 -5.03 0.99 -8.78
CA ILE A 162 -6.20 1.63 -8.18
C ILE A 162 -5.86 3.07 -7.75
N TRP A 163 -4.74 3.26 -7.05
CA TRP A 163 -4.35 4.59 -6.59
C TRP A 163 -3.82 5.50 -7.72
N ARG A 164 -3.36 4.91 -8.83
CA ARG A 164 -2.95 5.63 -10.04
C ARG A 164 -4.12 6.02 -10.95
N GLN A 165 -5.37 5.77 -10.55
CA GLN A 165 -6.54 6.24 -11.28
C GLN A 165 -6.78 7.73 -11.00
N THR A 166 -7.38 8.40 -11.98
CA THR A 166 -8.13 9.64 -11.71
C THR A 166 -9.36 9.28 -10.88
N PRO A 167 -9.65 9.99 -9.77
CA PRO A 167 -10.84 9.74 -8.97
C PRO A 167 -12.10 9.68 -9.86
N ARG A 168 -12.91 8.62 -9.68
CA ARG A 168 -13.97 8.26 -10.63
C ARG A 168 -15.00 9.37 -10.83
N GLY A 169 -15.30 10.13 -9.77
CA GLY A 169 -16.19 11.30 -9.86
C GLY A 169 -15.67 12.40 -10.80
N MET A 170 -14.37 12.70 -10.72
CA MET A 170 -13.72 13.68 -11.60
C MET A 170 -13.68 13.18 -13.05
N LEU A 171 -13.31 11.92 -13.25
CA LEU A 171 -13.26 11.32 -14.59
C LEU A 171 -14.64 11.29 -15.26
N LYS A 172 -15.69 10.89 -14.52
CA LYS A 172 -17.08 10.91 -15.00
C LYS A 172 -17.50 12.34 -15.38
N ALA A 173 -17.24 13.33 -14.52
CA ALA A 173 -17.57 14.73 -14.80
C ALA A 173 -16.88 15.25 -16.08
N LEU A 174 -15.59 14.93 -16.26
CA LEU A 174 -14.83 15.34 -17.44
C LEU A 174 -15.38 14.72 -18.73
N LEU A 175 -15.65 13.41 -18.74
CA LEU A 175 -16.18 12.72 -19.91
C LEU A 175 -17.59 13.22 -20.26
N SER A 176 -18.47 13.34 -19.28
CA SER A 176 -19.84 13.80 -19.50
C SER A 176 -19.89 15.25 -20.00
N ALA A 177 -19.00 16.12 -19.51
CA ALA A 177 -18.87 17.50 -20.03
C ALA A 177 -18.46 17.55 -21.52
N ASN A 178 -17.88 16.48 -22.04
CA ASN A 178 -17.46 16.34 -23.43
C ASN A 178 -18.36 15.38 -24.24
N GLY A 179 -19.52 14.98 -23.71
CA GLY A 179 -20.48 14.12 -24.41
C GLY A 179 -20.13 12.63 -24.43
N PHE A 180 -19.24 12.19 -23.53
CA PHE A 180 -18.84 10.78 -23.39
C PHE A 180 -19.37 10.16 -22.10
N GLU A 181 -19.63 8.86 -22.15
CA GLU A 181 -19.91 8.04 -20.97
C GLU A 181 -18.68 7.21 -20.60
N LEU A 182 -18.49 7.00 -19.30
CA LEU A 182 -17.41 6.15 -18.81
C LEU A 182 -17.82 4.67 -18.90
N PRO A 183 -17.05 3.82 -19.61
CA PRO A 183 -17.34 2.39 -19.65
C PRO A 183 -17.28 1.77 -18.24
N SER A 184 -18.15 0.81 -17.96
CA SER A 184 -18.24 0.15 -16.64
C SER A 184 -16.94 -0.55 -16.24
N GLU A 185 -16.22 -1.13 -17.21
CA GLU A 185 -14.96 -1.87 -17.00
C GLU A 185 -13.72 -0.99 -17.19
N PHE A 186 -13.87 0.34 -17.22
CA PHE A 186 -12.75 1.22 -17.54
C PHE A 186 -11.70 1.24 -16.43
N ALA A 187 -10.46 0.95 -16.82
CA ALA A 187 -9.26 1.10 -16.00
C ALA A 187 -8.21 1.90 -16.78
N GLN A 188 -7.66 2.96 -16.17
CA GLN A 188 -6.55 3.74 -16.70
C GLN A 188 -5.27 2.95 -16.51
N LEU A 189 -4.91 2.20 -17.54
CA LEU A 189 -3.65 1.48 -17.62
C LEU A 189 -2.69 2.25 -18.53
N GLY A 190 -1.42 2.27 -18.14
CA GLY A 190 -0.33 2.82 -18.94
C GLY A 190 0.86 1.87 -18.89
N PRO A 191 2.00 2.22 -19.51
CA PRO A 191 3.22 1.47 -19.26
C PRO A 191 3.50 1.44 -17.75
N ILE A 192 3.92 0.26 -17.26
CA ILE A 192 4.48 0.14 -15.92
C ILE A 192 5.84 0.82 -15.98
N VAL A 193 5.91 2.04 -15.44
CA VAL A 193 7.16 2.72 -15.16
C VAL A 193 7.33 2.66 -13.66
N TRP A 194 8.08 1.67 -13.21
CA TRP A 194 8.55 1.59 -11.84
C TRP A 194 9.42 2.82 -11.55
N MET A 195 9.14 3.52 -10.45
CA MET A 195 9.91 4.69 -9.98
C MET A 195 11.03 4.27 -9.05
#